data_AF-A0A3C0W6N9-F1
#
_entry.id   AF-A0A3C0W6N9-F1
#
_cell.length_a   1.000
_cell.length_b   1.000
_cell.length_c   1.000
_cell.angle_alpha   90.00
_cell.angle_beta   90.00
_cell.angle_gamma   90.00
#
_symmetry.space_group_name_H-M   'P 1'
#
loop_
_entity.id
_entity.type
_entity.pdbx_description
1 polymer ?
#
loop_
_entity_poly.entity_id
_entity_poly.type
_entity_poly.pdbx_seq_one_letter_code
_entity_poly.pdbx_strand_id
1 'polypeptide(L)'
;MDSNFVDLDILLTKVRNPQSRTYFLDAVRAYKAGALRASLTAAWVAIAYDLIAKYRELSAMGDAAATAFLQSWDNATAIRDIRQLLQLEGRILEDAADNTQAISQIAGRQLERLREDRHLCAHPAFSAEALLFEP
;
A
#
# COMPACT_ATOMS: atom_id res chain seq x y z
N MET A 1 -6.34 -17.11 -24.04
CA MET A 1 -6.07 -16.34 -22.81
C MET A 1 -6.69 -15.00 -23.02
N ASP A 2 -7.89 -14.78 -22.51
CA ASP A 2 -8.48 -13.44 -22.51
C ASP A 2 -7.72 -12.63 -21.46
N SER A 3 -6.62 -12.02 -21.88
CA SER A 3 -6.06 -10.88 -21.17
C SER A 3 -7.13 -9.81 -21.18
N ASN A 4 -7.98 -9.83 -20.16
CA ASN A 4 -8.97 -8.80 -19.93
C ASN A 4 -8.15 -7.49 -19.83
N PHE A 5 -8.14 -6.71 -20.91
CA PHE A 5 -7.42 -5.44 -20.97
C PHE A 5 -8.16 -4.51 -20.03
N VAL A 6 -7.76 -4.52 -18.77
CA VAL A 6 -8.34 -3.65 -17.76
C VAL A 6 -7.64 -2.30 -17.90
N ASP A 7 -8.39 -1.31 -18.38
CA ASP A 7 -7.92 0.06 -18.43
C ASP A 7 -7.69 0.58 -17.00
N LEU A 8 -6.45 1.00 -16.72
CA LEU A 8 -6.06 1.57 -15.43
C LEU A 8 -6.86 2.84 -15.10
N ASP A 9 -7.26 3.61 -16.11
CA ASP A 9 -8.11 4.79 -15.90
C ASP A 9 -9.50 4.38 -15.40
N ILE A 10 -10.03 3.25 -15.88
CA ILE A 10 -11.28 2.68 -15.36
C ILE A 10 -11.08 2.21 -13.91
N LEU A 11 -9.97 1.56 -13.58
CA LEU A 11 -9.70 1.16 -12.19
C LEU A 11 -9.56 2.35 -11.25
N LEU A 12 -8.97 3.46 -11.70
CA LEU A 12 -8.87 4.69 -10.93
C LEU A 12 -10.25 5.19 -10.48
N THR A 13 -11.28 5.05 -11.33
CA THR A 13 -12.65 5.46 -10.97
C THR A 13 -13.26 4.62 -9.85
N LYS A 14 -12.78 3.38 -9.65
CA LYS A 14 -13.27 2.47 -8.60
C LYS A 14 -12.73 2.80 -7.21
N VAL A 15 -11.67 3.61 -7.11
CA VAL A 15 -11.12 4.05 -5.81
C VAL A 15 -12.08 5.03 -5.17
N ARG A 16 -12.83 4.60 -4.15
CA ARG A 16 -13.88 5.42 -3.51
C ARG A 16 -13.32 6.65 -2.80
N ASN A 17 -12.20 6.50 -2.10
CA ASN A 17 -11.59 7.60 -1.37
C ASN A 17 -10.85 8.55 -2.34
N PRO A 18 -11.18 9.85 -2.39
CA PRO A 18 -10.61 10.78 -3.36
C PRO A 18 -9.11 11.03 -3.12
N GLN A 19 -8.64 10.99 -1.88
CA GLN A 19 -7.23 11.17 -1.54
C GLN A 19 -6.41 9.93 -1.93
N SER A 20 -6.91 8.73 -1.62
CA SER A 20 -6.31 7.48 -2.09
C SER A 20 -6.23 7.44 -3.63
N ARG A 21 -7.27 7.95 -4.30
CA ARG A 21 -7.32 8.04 -5.77
C ARG A 21 -6.21 8.95 -6.32
N THR A 22 -5.92 10.07 -5.66
CA THR A 22 -4.80 10.96 -6.05
C THR A 22 -3.47 10.23 -5.96
N TYR A 23 -3.20 9.51 -4.86
CA TYR A 23 -1.96 8.72 -4.75
C TYR A 23 -1.89 7.61 -5.79
N PHE A 24 -3.00 6.93 -6.07
CA PHE A 24 -3.03 5.88 -7.08
C PHE A 24 -2.85 6.44 -8.51
N LEU A 25 -3.32 7.66 -8.79
CA LEU A 25 -3.10 8.32 -10.07
C LEU A 25 -1.60 8.52 -10.36
N ASP A 26 -0.79 8.83 -9.35
CA ASP A 26 0.65 8.97 -9.52
C ASP A 26 1.30 7.63 -9.90
N ALA A 27 0.83 6.52 -9.31
CA ALA A 27 1.26 5.18 -9.71
C ALA A 27 0.91 4.86 -11.16
N VAL A 28 -0.32 5.20 -11.61
CA VAL A 28 -0.77 5.01 -12.99
C VAL A 28 0.03 5.87 -13.97
N ARG A 29 0.32 7.14 -13.62
CA ARG A 29 1.15 8.04 -14.45
C ARG A 29 2.56 7.50 -14.62
N ALA A 30 3.19 7.06 -13.53
CA ALA A 30 4.52 6.45 -13.58
C ALA A 30 4.52 5.16 -14.41
N TYR A 31 3.48 4.33 -14.29
CA TYR A 31 3.33 3.12 -15.10
C TYR A 31 3.26 3.45 -16.59
N LYS A 32 2.38 4.40 -16.97
CA LYS A 32 2.20 4.84 -18.36
C LYS A 32 3.47 5.48 -18.95
N ALA A 33 4.30 6.09 -18.11
CA ALA A 33 5.59 6.65 -18.50
C ALA A 33 6.74 5.61 -18.58
N GLY A 34 6.47 4.33 -18.28
CA GLY A 34 7.49 3.27 -18.25
C GLY A 34 8.39 3.29 -17.01
N ALA A 35 8.10 4.14 -16.02
CA ALA A 35 8.86 4.24 -14.77
C ALA A 35 8.36 3.20 -13.75
N LEU A 36 8.55 1.91 -14.03
CA LEU A 36 7.93 0.80 -13.27
C LEU A 36 8.31 0.80 -11.77
N ARG A 37 9.58 1.05 -11.43
CA ARG A 37 10.04 1.14 -10.03
C ARG A 37 9.35 2.27 -9.26
N ALA A 38 9.17 3.41 -9.91
CA ALA A 38 8.45 4.55 -9.33
C ALA A 38 6.96 4.27 -9.22
N SER A 39 6.37 3.61 -10.23
CA SER A 39 4.97 3.18 -10.21
C SER A 39 4.68 2.27 -9.03
N LEU A 40 5.53 1.27 -8.80
CA LEU A 40 5.40 0.33 -7.70
C LEU A 40 5.52 1.02 -6.33
N THR A 41 6.48 1.92 -6.19
CA THR A 41 6.66 2.71 -4.97
C THR A 41 5.44 3.59 -4.70
N ALA A 42 4.91 4.26 -5.72
CA ALA A 42 3.71 5.09 -5.59
C ALA A 42 2.46 4.24 -5.31
N ALA A 43 2.34 3.05 -5.91
CA ALA A 43 1.24 2.13 -5.65
C ALA A 43 1.22 1.68 -4.18
N TRP A 44 2.40 1.37 -3.62
CA TRP A 44 2.51 1.03 -2.20
C TRP A 44 2.03 2.16 -1.28
N VAL A 45 2.43 3.40 -1.55
CA VAL A 45 1.96 4.58 -0.79
C VAL A 45 0.43 4.71 -0.88
N ALA A 46 -0.14 4.52 -2.08
CA ALA A 46 -1.59 4.57 -2.27
C ALA A 46 -2.32 3.49 -1.46
N ILE A 47 -1.79 2.27 -1.41
CA ILE A 47 -2.35 1.15 -0.63
C ILE A 47 -2.30 1.44 0.87
N ALA A 48 -1.14 1.85 1.40
CA ALA A 48 -0.99 2.15 2.82
C ALA A 48 -1.93 3.28 3.26
N TYR A 49 -2.01 4.35 2.46
CA TYR A 49 -2.93 5.46 2.73
C TYR A 49 -4.40 5.01 2.71
N ASP A 50 -4.79 4.22 1.70
CA ASP A 50 -6.17 3.74 1.56
C ASP A 50 -6.60 2.83 2.71
N LEU A 51 -5.70 1.98 3.22
CA LEU A 51 -5.95 1.17 4.41
C LEU A 51 -6.12 2.01 5.67
N ILE A 52 -5.26 3.02 5.89
CA ILE A 52 -5.42 3.95 7.01
C ILE A 52 -6.76 4.68 6.92
N ALA A 53 -7.17 5.11 5.72
CA ALA A 53 -8.47 5.74 5.51
C ALA A 53 -9.63 4.78 5.83
N LYS A 54 -9.55 3.52 5.40
CA LYS A 54 -10.55 2.48 5.75
C LYS A 54 -10.58 2.23 7.26
N TYR A 55 -9.44 2.25 7.94
CA TYR A 55 -9.39 2.06 9.39
C TYR A 55 -10.10 3.19 10.13
N ARG A 56 -10.01 4.42 9.62
CA ARG A 56 -10.77 5.56 10.19
C ARG A 56 -12.27 5.33 10.09
N GLU A 57 -12.73 4.81 8.96
CA GLU A 57 -14.14 4.45 8.79
C GLU A 57 -14.56 3.30 9.72
N LEU A 58 -13.76 2.22 9.79
CA LEU A 58 -14.03 1.08 10.67
C LEU A 58 -14.04 1.48 12.15
N SER A 59 -13.08 2.31 12.58
CA SER A 59 -13.03 2.86 13.94
C SER A 59 -14.27 3.70 14.25
N ALA A 60 -14.73 4.53 13.30
CA ALA A 60 -15.97 5.28 13.45
C ALA A 60 -17.22 4.38 13.54
N MET A 61 -17.16 3.16 12.99
CA MET A 61 -18.20 2.13 13.12
C MET A 61 -18.06 1.28 14.40
N GLY A 62 -17.05 1.54 15.24
CA GLY A 62 -16.85 0.86 16.52
C GLY A 62 -15.88 -0.33 16.48
N ASP A 63 -15.12 -0.50 15.39
CA ASP A 63 -14.11 -1.56 15.31
C ASP A 63 -12.93 -1.28 16.26
N ALA A 64 -12.73 -2.17 17.24
CA ALA A 64 -11.72 -2.00 18.27
C ALA A 64 -10.29 -2.21 17.74
N ALA A 65 -10.08 -3.14 16.80
CA ALA A 65 -8.77 -3.43 16.23
C ALA A 65 -8.28 -2.26 15.37
N ALA A 66 -9.14 -1.73 14.50
CA ALA A 66 -8.85 -0.55 13.70
C ALA A 66 -8.56 0.66 14.60
N THR A 67 -9.32 0.82 15.69
CA THR A 67 -9.09 1.90 16.66
C THR A 67 -7.72 1.79 17.35
N ALA A 68 -7.33 0.60 17.80
CA ALA A 68 -6.03 0.37 18.44
C ALA A 68 -4.86 0.63 17.48
N PHE A 69 -4.97 0.19 16.23
CA PHE A 69 -3.96 0.46 15.21
C PHE A 69 -3.82 1.96 14.96
N LEU A 70 -4.96 2.67 14.79
CA LEU A 70 -4.96 4.11 14.55
C LEU A 70 -4.39 4.92 15.71
N GLN A 71 -4.68 4.53 16.96
CA GLN A 71 -4.07 5.18 18.12
C GLN A 71 -2.55 5.06 18.11
N SER A 72 -2.03 3.88 17.75
CA SER A 72 -0.59 3.65 17.60
C SER A 72 -0.01 4.50 16.48
N TRP A 73 -0.69 4.56 15.33
CA TRP A 73 -0.30 5.37 14.17
C TRP A 73 -0.29 6.87 14.48
N ASP A 74 -1.33 7.37 15.13
CA ASP A 74 -1.49 8.79 15.47
C ASP A 74 -0.48 9.24 16.51
N ASN A 75 -0.25 8.41 17.52
CA ASN A 75 0.79 8.68 18.52
C ASN A 75 2.17 8.76 17.84
N ALA A 76 2.52 7.77 17.02
CA ALA A 76 3.79 7.75 16.29
C ALA A 76 3.94 8.98 15.38
N THR A 77 2.86 9.40 14.72
CA THR A 77 2.82 10.60 13.87
C THR A 77 3.03 11.88 14.70
N ALA A 78 2.36 12.00 15.84
CA ALA A 78 2.43 13.18 16.70
C ALA A 78 3.85 13.43 17.24
N ILE A 79 4.55 12.37 17.64
CA ILE A 79 5.94 12.46 18.13
C ILE A 79 6.99 12.34 17.02
N ARG A 80 6.57 12.18 15.75
CA ARG A 80 7.43 11.97 14.57
C ARG A 80 8.37 10.77 14.72
N ASP A 81 7.89 9.68 15.32
CA ASP A 81 8.65 8.43 15.43
C ASP A 81 8.64 7.68 14.10
N ILE A 82 9.60 8.01 13.25
CA ILE A 82 9.78 7.39 11.92
C ILE A 82 9.97 5.87 12.05
N ARG A 83 10.66 5.38 13.09
CA ARG A 83 10.90 3.95 13.24
C ARG A 83 9.60 3.21 13.52
N GLN A 84 8.78 3.75 14.43
CA GLN A 84 7.48 3.17 14.73
C GLN A 84 6.55 3.23 13.51
N LEU A 85 6.53 4.33 12.76
CA LEU A 85 5.73 4.45 11.54
C LEU A 85 6.12 3.41 10.48
N LEU A 86 7.42 3.19 10.24
CA LEU A 86 7.89 2.15 9.32
C LEU A 86 7.51 0.73 9.79
N GLN A 87 7.52 0.48 11.10
CA GLN A 87 7.08 -0.81 11.65
C GLN A 87 5.57 -1.02 11.55
N LEU A 88 4.77 0.04 11.65
CA LEU A 88 3.31 -0.02 11.48
C LEU A 88 2.95 -0.19 10.01
N GLU A 89 3.59 0.57 9.12
CA GLU A 89 3.47 0.41 7.66
C GLU A 89 3.81 -1.02 7.24
N GLY A 90 4.87 -1.60 7.80
CA GLY A 90 5.28 -2.97 7.49
C GLY A 90 4.37 -4.07 8.02
N ARG A 91 3.41 -3.77 8.88
CA ARG A 91 2.44 -4.74 9.45
C ARG A 91 1.00 -4.46 9.03
N ILE A 92 0.75 -3.39 8.28
CA ILE A 92 -0.60 -2.94 7.96
C ILE A 92 -1.38 -3.97 7.11
N LEU A 93 -0.70 -4.73 6.25
CA LEU A 93 -1.37 -5.77 5.44
C LEU A 93 -1.80 -6.98 6.27
N GLU A 94 -0.93 -7.42 7.19
CA GLU A 94 -1.23 -8.49 8.15
C GLU A 94 -2.41 -8.08 9.04
N ASP A 95 -2.33 -6.88 9.64
CA ASP A 95 -3.40 -6.34 10.47
C ASP A 95 -4.73 -6.18 9.69
N ALA A 96 -4.65 -5.78 8.41
CA ALA A 96 -5.82 -5.60 7.57
C ALA A 96 -6.49 -6.91 7.16
N ALA A 97 -5.72 -8.00 7.05
CA ALA A 97 -6.23 -9.32 6.70
C ALA A 97 -6.71 -10.10 7.93
N ASP A 98 -5.99 -10.01 9.04
CA ASP A 98 -6.16 -10.87 10.21
C ASP A 98 -7.04 -10.24 11.30
N ASN A 99 -6.86 -8.94 11.56
CA ASN A 99 -7.48 -8.28 12.72
C ASN A 99 -8.73 -7.48 12.34
N THR A 100 -8.66 -6.65 11.30
CA THR A 100 -9.79 -5.79 10.88
C THR A 100 -10.61 -6.37 9.75
N GLN A 101 -10.09 -7.39 9.04
CA GLN A 101 -10.70 -7.98 7.85
C GLN A 101 -11.08 -6.96 6.76
N ALA A 102 -10.38 -5.81 6.73
CA ALA A 102 -10.56 -4.77 5.71
C ALA A 102 -10.19 -5.26 4.29
N ILE A 103 -9.38 -6.31 4.22
CA ILE A 103 -9.05 -7.05 3.00
C ILE A 103 -9.18 -8.55 3.25
N SER A 104 -9.37 -9.33 2.18
CA SER A 104 -9.34 -10.78 2.28
C SER A 104 -7.90 -11.29 2.45
N GLN A 105 -7.76 -12.49 3.01
CA GLN A 105 -6.47 -13.21 3.12
C GLN A 105 -5.73 -13.34 1.79
N ILE A 106 -6.48 -13.59 0.70
CA ILE A 106 -5.91 -13.72 -0.64
C ILE A 106 -5.38 -12.35 -1.11
N ALA A 107 -6.15 -11.28 -0.90
CA ALA A 107 -5.72 -9.93 -1.23
C ALA A 107 -4.49 -9.52 -0.41
N GLY A 108 -4.44 -9.85 0.89
CA GLY A 108 -3.28 -9.62 1.76
C GLY A 108 -2.01 -10.26 1.18
N ARG A 109 -2.06 -11.54 0.80
CA ARG A 109 -0.92 -12.23 0.17
C ARG A 109 -0.49 -11.62 -1.15
N GLN A 110 -1.43 -11.13 -1.96
CA GLN A 110 -1.10 -10.48 -3.24
C GLN A 110 -0.44 -9.11 -3.01
N LEU A 111 -0.92 -8.33 -2.04
CA LEU A 111 -0.35 -7.04 -1.68
C LEU A 111 1.02 -7.19 -0.99
N GLU A 112 1.27 -8.29 -0.27
CA GLU A 112 2.58 -8.55 0.32
C GLU A 112 3.65 -8.75 -0.76
N ARG A 113 3.32 -9.45 -1.86
CA ARG A 113 4.24 -9.56 -3.02
C ARG A 113 4.59 -8.19 -3.60
N LEU A 114 3.59 -7.32 -3.76
CA LEU A 114 3.80 -5.94 -4.23
C LEU A 114 4.75 -5.17 -3.30
N ARG A 115 4.64 -5.39 -1.98
CA ARG A 115 5.54 -4.79 -0.98
C ARG A 115 6.96 -5.33 -1.10
N GLU A 116 7.12 -6.64 -1.26
CA GLU A 116 8.43 -7.28 -1.48
C GLU A 116 9.10 -6.72 -2.74
N ASP A 117 8.37 -6.65 -3.85
CA ASP A 117 8.85 -6.07 -5.11
C ASP A 117 9.22 -4.59 -4.91
N ARG A 118 8.43 -3.84 -4.13
CA ARG A 118 8.74 -2.44 -3.78
C ARG A 118 10.04 -2.35 -2.99
N HIS A 119 10.30 -3.26 -2.05
CA HIS A 119 11.56 -3.31 -1.32
C HIS A 119 12.73 -3.54 -2.29
N LEU A 120 12.61 -4.49 -3.21
CA LEU A 120 13.63 -4.74 -4.24
C LEU A 120 13.84 -3.53 -5.17
N CYS A 121 12.77 -2.79 -5.48
CA CYS A 121 12.86 -1.57 -6.27
C CYS A 121 13.51 -0.40 -5.52
N ALA A 122 13.28 -0.28 -4.22
CA ALA A 122 13.72 0.85 -3.41
C ALA A 122 15.15 0.67 -2.87
N HIS A 123 15.61 -0.56 -2.69
CA HIS A 123 16.97 -0.87 -2.29
C HIS A 123 17.87 -1.00 -3.52
N PRO A 124 19.01 -0.28 -3.60
CA PRO A 124 20.01 -0.54 -4.62
C PRO A 124 20.47 -2.00 -4.42
N ALA A 125 20.19 -2.86 -5.41
CA ALA A 125 20.58 -4.25 -5.37
C ALA A 125 22.11 -4.35 -5.24
N PHE A 126 22.57 -4.62 -4.03
CA PHE A 126 23.89 -5.21 -3.78
C PHE A 126 23.69 -6.71 -3.53
N SER A 127 23.03 -7.40 -4.46
CA SER A 127 23.23 -8.83 -4.63
C SER A 127 24.64 -9.05 -5.19
N ALA A 128 25.29 -10.16 -4.83
CA ALA A 128 26.70 -10.44 -5.17
C ALA A 128 27.02 -10.38 -6.69
N GLU A 129 25.98 -10.41 -7.53
CA GLU A 129 26.03 -10.04 -8.94
C GLU A 129 25.30 -8.71 -9.10
N ALA A 130 26.00 -7.70 -9.62
CA ALA A 130 25.58 -6.31 -9.76
C ALA A 130 24.47 -6.11 -10.83
N LEU A 131 23.39 -6.87 -10.75
CA LEU A 131 22.24 -6.79 -11.63
C LEU A 131 21.14 -5.94 -10.98
N LEU A 132 20.60 -5.02 -11.77
CA LEU A 132 19.48 -4.18 -11.41
C LEU A 132 18.20 -5.03 -11.36
N PHE A 133 17.38 -4.89 -10.32
CA PHE A 133 16.05 -5.50 -10.29
C PHE A 133 15.13 -4.85 -11.34
N GLU A 134 14.50 -5.68 -12.17
CA GLU A 134 13.49 -5.27 -13.16
C GLU A 134 12.10 -5.78 -12.71
N PRO A 135 11.14 -4.89 -12.44
CA PRO A 135 9.78 -5.24 -11.99
C PRO A 135 8.87 -5.79 -13.10
#